data_AF-A0A522UAI4-F1
#
_entry.id   AF-A0A522UAI4-F1
#
_cell.length_a   1.000
_cell.length_b   1.000
_cell.length_c   1.000
_cell.angle_alpha   90.00
_cell.angle_beta   90.00
_cell.angle_gamma   90.00
#
_symmetry.space_group_name_H-M   'P 1'
#
loop_
_entity.id
_entity.type
_entity.pdbx_description
1 polymer ?
#
loop_
_entity_poly.entity_id
_entity_poly.type
_entity_poly.pdbx_seq_one_letter_code
_entity_poly.pdbx_strand_id
1 'polypeptide(L)'
;MLTRKHIAMEDEFLKKLEPLIVKNEGNLSAAMRDAIELADIALKTYGSKDKAASAIIKGNGGGTRDQCLTLGQCIVVPSQTFHWLLEQSRGLLIDQDTLIDIIDPFKITSLPQLQDSLNDKLSGFSWQTEVQIEHDDSPYPDKASVLIKGNYRNRLEFVAGIIGLYLANYKDLGIVSIRRRMGCIKMHFQRKKNPEEAYADLLVQFGDLQDIRKELNARQEFWRNLIKEHSATNYNLVTLHRNFYEDLLVGRIPKAIMTIEAVSRRPVEEMPLQELLRNLKQVSETSRIINRIDFEEEIIKIHHGYRNMRAADRVKEIFLGIMEASGYIYSSELTSNLIILHHQPQVEKRILELLEKLKSGEHIFPHGLLEFIAFLKEGHLDIHEHIRVLGRRIGKQVIRDHEKAFGIINWTLSSFKQVFSEMDAKLGRQSEWELFNNTIQYTVRKCPISGNAELCHIHRNVFRGALAYTFEGRAELEIIKLLSHNDEYCEVRIHVIP
;
A
#
# COMPACT_ATOMS: atom_id res chain seq x y z
N MET A 1 80.85 -11.85 15.25
CA MET A 1 81.83 -10.92 14.65
C MET A 1 81.23 -9.51 14.76
N LEU A 2 81.82 -8.63 15.58
CA LEU A 2 81.32 -7.25 15.77
C LEU A 2 82.04 -6.34 14.77
N THR A 3 81.34 -5.91 13.73
CA THR A 3 81.87 -4.98 12.73
C THR A 3 81.72 -3.55 13.24
N ARG A 4 82.81 -2.91 13.68
CA ARG A 4 82.77 -1.48 14.04
C ARG A 4 82.78 -0.64 12.76
N LYS A 5 81.73 0.18 12.59
CA LYS A 5 81.62 1.18 11.53
C LYS A 5 81.49 2.55 12.20
N HIS A 6 82.26 3.53 11.72
CA HIS A 6 82.12 4.91 12.15
C HIS A 6 80.93 5.55 11.41
N ILE A 7 80.04 6.20 12.14
CA ILE A 7 78.88 6.91 11.59
C ILE A 7 79.08 8.38 11.92
N ALA A 8 79.15 9.23 10.88
CA ALA A 8 79.04 10.67 11.05
C ALA A 8 77.55 11.03 11.06
N MET A 9 77.14 11.83 12.04
CA MET A 9 75.74 12.26 12.21
C MET A 9 75.73 13.73 12.55
N GLU A 10 74.85 14.50 11.90
CA GLU A 10 74.66 15.91 12.20
C GLU A 10 73.95 16.09 13.54
N ASP A 11 74.24 17.18 14.24
CA ASP A 11 73.70 17.49 15.57
C ASP A 11 72.17 17.49 15.62
N GLU A 12 71.50 17.83 14.51
CA GLU A 12 70.03 17.78 14.43
C GLU A 12 69.48 16.36 14.63
N PHE A 13 70.14 15.34 14.07
CA PHE A 13 69.73 13.95 14.24
C PHE A 13 70.13 13.37 15.59
N LEU A 14 71.25 13.85 16.17
CA LEU A 14 71.62 13.51 17.54
C LEU A 14 70.58 14.02 18.55
N LYS A 15 70.09 15.25 18.39
CA LYS A 15 68.98 15.80 19.20
C LYS A 15 67.71 14.96 19.10
N LYS A 16 67.39 14.42 17.92
CA LYS A 16 66.22 13.53 17.74
C LYS A 16 66.37 12.19 18.47
N LEU A 17 67.59 11.72 18.68
CA LEU A 17 67.89 10.49 19.43
C LEU A 17 68.04 10.73 20.94
N GLU A 18 68.14 11.99 21.38
CA GLU A 18 68.40 12.38 22.76
C GLU A 18 67.49 11.71 23.79
N PRO A 19 66.17 11.54 23.58
CA PRO A 19 65.32 10.81 24.52
C PRO A 19 65.74 9.35 24.71
N LEU A 20 66.19 8.68 23.64
CA LEU A 20 66.68 7.29 23.70
C LEU A 20 68.09 7.22 24.28
N ILE A 21 68.92 8.24 24.04
CA ILE A 21 70.26 8.36 24.63
C ILE A 21 70.16 8.54 26.15
N VAL A 22 69.27 9.42 26.62
CA VAL A 22 69.02 9.64 28.06
C VAL A 22 68.46 8.37 28.71
N LYS A 23 67.48 7.71 28.06
CA LYS A 23 66.93 6.42 28.53
C LYS A 23 68.00 5.34 28.70
N ASN A 24 69.03 5.35 27.86
CA ASN A 24 70.14 4.40 27.88
C ASN A 24 71.41 4.97 28.56
N GLU A 25 71.26 5.93 29.47
CA GLU A 25 72.34 6.49 30.31
C GLU A 25 73.54 7.02 29.50
N GLY A 26 73.28 7.65 28.34
CA GLY A 26 74.31 8.20 27.47
C GLY A 26 74.90 7.19 26.47
N ASN A 27 74.46 5.93 26.48
CA ASN A 27 74.93 4.91 25.55
C ASN A 27 74.26 5.04 24.17
N LEU A 28 74.96 5.71 23.25
CA LEU A 28 74.50 5.92 21.87
C LEU A 28 74.25 4.61 21.11
N SER A 29 75.06 3.57 21.36
CA SER A 29 74.89 2.28 20.67
C SER A 29 73.61 1.56 21.10
N ALA A 30 73.23 1.66 22.38
CA ALA A 30 71.98 1.11 22.88
C ALA A 30 70.78 1.94 22.37
N ALA A 31 70.89 3.26 22.39
CA ALA A 31 69.88 4.15 21.82
C ALA A 31 69.61 3.90 20.32
N MET A 32 70.66 3.63 19.53
CA MET A 32 70.51 3.27 18.12
C MET A 32 69.81 1.91 17.93
N ARG A 33 70.03 0.93 18.81
CA ARG A 33 69.32 -0.36 18.74
C ARG A 33 67.83 -0.17 19.02
N ASP A 34 67.48 0.59 20.06
CA ASP A 34 66.09 0.94 20.36
C ASP A 34 65.41 1.64 19.16
N ALA A 35 66.11 2.59 18.53
CA ALA A 35 65.60 3.29 17.35
C ALA A 35 65.39 2.35 16.15
N ILE A 36 66.30 1.40 15.93
CA ILE A 36 66.18 0.38 14.86
C ILE A 36 65.03 -0.58 15.16
N GLU A 37 64.84 -0.99 16.41
CA GLU A 37 63.74 -1.88 16.81
C GLU A 37 62.38 -1.20 16.64
N LEU A 38 62.26 0.08 17.04
CA LEU A 38 61.07 0.88 16.78
C LEU A 38 60.79 1.04 15.28
N ALA A 39 61.83 1.24 14.47
CA ALA A 39 61.70 1.31 13.02
C ALA A 39 61.28 -0.04 12.41
N ASP A 40 61.78 -1.17 12.93
CA ASP A 40 61.41 -2.51 12.49
C ASP A 40 59.94 -2.83 12.83
N ILE A 41 59.48 -2.48 14.03
CA ILE A 41 58.07 -2.59 14.42
C ILE A 41 57.20 -1.76 13.46
N ALA A 42 57.57 -0.49 13.22
CA ALA A 42 56.82 0.37 12.31
C ALA A 42 56.79 -0.18 10.86
N LEU A 43 57.89 -0.75 10.38
CA LEU A 43 57.96 -1.37 9.06
C LEU A 43 57.12 -2.64 8.97
N LYS A 44 57.12 -3.49 10.00
CA LYS A 44 56.27 -4.69 10.08
C LYS A 44 54.79 -4.34 10.11
N THR A 45 54.41 -3.26 10.81
CA THR A 45 53.02 -2.83 10.94
C THR A 45 52.49 -2.11 9.70
N TYR A 46 53.29 -1.24 9.07
CA TYR A 46 52.82 -0.35 8.00
C TYR A 46 53.40 -0.64 6.61
N GLY A 47 54.33 -1.59 6.49
CA GLY A 47 54.92 -2.08 5.24
C GLY A 47 55.93 -1.13 4.56
N SER A 48 55.87 0.18 4.82
CA SER A 48 56.86 1.15 4.35
C SER A 48 57.04 2.32 5.32
N LYS A 49 58.18 3.01 5.22
CA LYS A 49 58.51 4.19 6.04
C LYS A 49 57.51 5.33 5.81
N ASP A 50 57.11 5.57 4.56
CA ASP A 50 56.19 6.66 4.22
C ASP A 50 54.78 6.43 4.77
N LYS A 51 54.31 5.17 4.76
CA LYS A 51 53.03 4.78 5.36
C LYS A 51 53.06 4.91 6.88
N ALA A 52 54.16 4.50 7.53
CA ALA A 52 54.34 4.65 8.97
C ALA A 52 54.35 6.13 9.38
N ALA A 53 55.12 6.96 8.69
CA ALA A 53 55.19 8.40 8.94
C ALA A 53 53.82 9.06 8.75
N SER A 54 53.12 8.74 7.66
CA SER A 54 51.77 9.26 7.39
C SER A 54 50.76 8.85 8.46
N ALA A 55 50.83 7.61 8.97
CA ALA A 55 49.95 7.11 10.02
C ALA A 55 50.21 7.78 11.38
N ILE A 56 51.49 8.00 11.73
CA ILE A 56 51.88 8.67 12.98
C ILE A 56 51.53 10.17 12.94
N ILE A 57 51.74 10.83 11.79
CA ILE A 57 51.34 12.22 11.58
C ILE A 57 49.81 12.36 11.64
N LYS A 58 49.07 11.44 11.02
CA LYS A 58 47.60 11.35 11.17
C LYS A 58 47.15 11.04 12.60
N GLY A 59 47.96 10.36 13.40
CA GLY A 59 47.67 10.04 14.80
C GLY A 59 47.91 11.19 15.78
N ASN A 60 48.78 12.16 15.45
CA ASN A 60 49.09 13.32 16.30
C ASN A 60 48.20 14.54 16.02
N GLY A 61 47.50 14.60 14.88
CA GLY A 61 46.33 15.48 14.73
C GLY A 61 45.14 14.71 15.29
N GLY A 62 44.58 15.14 16.44
CA GLY A 62 43.47 14.46 17.10
C GLY A 62 42.46 13.97 16.06
N GLY A 63 42.25 12.65 15.98
CA GLY A 63 41.44 12.07 14.91
C GLY A 63 40.07 12.72 14.85
N THR A 64 39.37 12.62 13.71
CA THR A 64 38.05 13.24 13.49
C THR A 64 37.12 13.12 14.70
N ARG A 65 37.16 11.99 15.41
CA ARG A 65 36.48 11.79 16.69
C ARG A 65 36.86 12.80 17.78
N ASP A 66 38.13 12.92 18.12
CA ASP A 66 38.61 13.76 19.22
C ASP A 66 38.44 15.25 18.88
N GLN A 67 38.58 15.63 17.60
CA GLN A 67 38.28 16.97 17.13
C GLN A 67 36.78 17.31 17.21
N CYS A 68 35.89 16.41 16.76
CA CYS A 68 34.45 16.63 16.85
C CYS A 68 33.95 16.64 18.29
N LEU A 69 34.54 15.85 19.20
CA LEU A 69 34.26 15.91 20.64
C LEU A 69 34.69 17.25 21.24
N THR A 70 35.89 17.74 20.89
CA THR A 70 36.43 19.01 21.39
C THR A 70 35.60 20.21 20.90
N LEU A 71 35.10 20.16 19.67
CA LEU A 71 34.25 21.20 19.07
C LEU A 71 32.78 21.11 19.50
N GLY A 72 32.39 20.13 20.33
CA GLY A 72 30.99 19.92 20.75
C GLY A 72 30.06 19.49 19.60
N GLN A 73 30.63 19.03 18.48
CA GLN A 73 29.89 18.60 17.28
C GLN A 73 29.49 17.11 17.32
N CYS A 74 30.02 16.35 18.28
CA CYS A 74 29.69 14.96 18.52
C CYS A 74 29.48 14.69 20.00
N ILE A 75 28.65 13.69 20.29
CA ILE A 75 28.45 13.17 21.64
C ILE A 75 28.91 11.71 21.71
N VAL A 76 29.40 11.29 22.86
CA VAL A 76 29.69 9.87 23.12
C VAL A 76 28.42 9.22 23.63
N VAL A 77 27.97 8.18 22.92
CA VAL A 77 26.78 7.40 23.30
C VAL A 77 27.21 5.96 23.58
N PRO A 78 26.72 5.33 24.67
CA PRO A 78 26.95 3.90 24.91
C PRO A 78 26.46 3.06 23.73
N SER A 79 27.23 2.03 23.35
CA SER A 79 26.93 1.21 22.16
C SER A 79 25.52 0.61 22.22
N GLN A 80 25.09 0.16 23.40
CA GLN A 80 23.77 -0.43 23.62
C GLN A 80 22.64 0.59 23.38
N THR A 81 22.81 1.83 23.84
CA THR A 81 21.86 2.91 23.58
C THR A 81 21.77 3.22 22.09
N PHE A 82 22.92 3.26 21.40
CA PHE A 82 22.93 3.47 19.95
C PHE A 82 22.28 2.31 19.18
N HIS A 83 22.53 1.06 19.57
CA HIS A 83 21.88 -0.11 18.99
C HIS A 83 20.36 -0.07 19.16
N TRP A 84 19.89 0.30 20.36
CA TRP A 84 18.46 0.49 20.63
C TRP A 84 17.86 1.60 19.78
N LEU A 85 18.54 2.75 19.63
CA LEU A 85 18.07 3.84 18.77
C LEU A 85 17.89 3.38 17.32
N LEU A 86 18.86 2.64 16.77
CA LEU A 86 18.76 2.09 15.42
C LEU A 86 17.64 1.05 15.27
N GLU A 87 17.32 0.30 16.33
CA GLU A 87 16.16 -0.60 16.34
C GLU A 87 14.85 0.17 16.32
N GLN A 88 14.73 1.24 17.12
CA GLN A 88 13.51 2.06 17.20
C GLN A 88 13.31 2.92 15.95
N SER A 89 14.38 3.27 15.24
CA SER A 89 14.32 4.06 14.00
C SER A 89 14.25 3.22 12.72
N ARG A 90 14.11 1.90 12.84
CA ARG A 90 14.04 1.02 11.66
C ARG A 90 12.84 1.40 10.79
N GLY A 91 13.04 1.47 9.48
CA GLY A 91 11.99 1.87 8.53
C GLY A 91 11.78 3.38 8.41
N LEU A 92 12.61 4.19 9.10
CA LEU A 92 12.61 5.64 8.99
C LEU A 92 13.90 6.11 8.29
N LEU A 93 13.73 7.01 7.34
CA LEU A 93 14.85 7.73 6.74
C LEU A 93 15.08 9.04 7.49
N ILE A 94 16.36 9.44 7.54
CA ILE A 94 16.74 10.78 7.96
C ILE A 94 16.14 11.82 7.00
N ASP A 95 15.91 13.03 7.49
CA ASP A 95 15.52 14.15 6.66
C ASP A 95 16.69 14.68 5.83
N GLN A 96 16.36 15.55 4.88
CA GLN A 96 17.31 16.09 3.91
C GLN A 96 18.34 17.03 4.57
N ASP A 97 17.95 17.80 5.57
CA ASP A 97 18.86 18.72 6.26
C ASP A 97 19.93 17.91 7.03
N THR A 98 19.49 16.89 7.76
CA THR A 98 20.39 15.93 8.41
C THR A 98 21.30 15.22 7.41
N LEU A 99 20.82 14.88 6.21
CA LEU A 99 21.66 14.29 5.18
C LEU A 99 22.78 15.25 4.75
N ILE A 100 22.46 16.52 4.50
CA ILE A 100 23.43 17.54 4.07
C ILE A 100 24.52 17.74 5.12
N ASP A 101 24.16 17.67 6.41
CA ASP A 101 25.13 17.74 7.51
C ASP A 101 26.06 16.52 7.55
N ILE A 102 25.56 15.33 7.20
CA ILE A 102 26.36 14.10 7.17
C ILE A 102 27.20 14.02 5.87
N ILE A 103 26.64 14.39 4.73
CA ILE A 103 27.26 14.33 3.42
C ILE A 103 26.97 15.65 2.72
N ASP A 104 27.95 16.53 2.65
CA ASP A 104 27.81 17.81 1.93
C ASP A 104 27.83 17.52 0.42
N PRO A 105 26.66 17.58 -0.27
CA PRO A 105 26.56 17.20 -1.68
C PRO A 105 27.20 18.26 -2.60
N PHE A 106 27.46 19.46 -2.09
CA PHE A 106 28.11 20.53 -2.85
C PHE A 106 29.63 20.39 -2.86
N LYS A 107 30.20 19.70 -1.85
CA LYS A 107 31.63 19.35 -1.81
C LYS A 107 31.91 17.98 -2.40
N ILE A 108 31.05 17.01 -2.12
CA ILE A 108 31.18 15.63 -2.57
C ILE A 108 30.35 15.49 -3.84
N THR A 109 31.02 15.60 -5.00
CA THR A 109 30.34 15.61 -6.30
C THR A 109 30.50 14.30 -7.08
N SER A 110 31.40 13.41 -6.68
CA SER A 110 31.62 12.11 -7.32
C SER A 110 31.46 10.92 -6.38
N LEU A 111 31.14 9.74 -6.94
CA LEU A 111 30.97 8.51 -6.15
C LEU A 111 32.23 8.04 -5.42
N PRO A 112 33.46 8.16 -5.98
CA PRO A 112 34.67 7.87 -5.23
C PRO A 112 34.86 8.80 -4.02
N GLN A 113 34.60 10.11 -4.17
CA GLN A 113 34.66 11.06 -3.05
C GLN A 113 33.64 10.72 -1.96
N LEU A 114 32.44 10.28 -2.36
CA LEU A 114 31.41 9.83 -1.44
C LEU A 114 31.89 8.60 -0.65
N GLN A 115 32.44 7.59 -1.34
CA GLN A 115 32.96 6.38 -0.72
C GLN A 115 34.06 6.73 0.31
N ASP A 116 35.04 7.53 -0.09
CA ASP A 116 36.16 7.89 0.78
C ASP A 116 35.68 8.70 1.98
N SER A 117 34.82 9.69 1.76
CA SER A 117 34.24 10.50 2.86
C SER A 117 33.44 9.65 3.85
N LEU A 118 32.66 8.68 3.37
CA LEU A 118 31.90 7.78 4.23
C LEU A 118 32.83 6.86 5.01
N ASN A 119 33.81 6.23 4.37
CA ASN A 119 34.74 5.34 5.06
C ASN A 119 35.60 6.08 6.08
N ASP A 120 36.01 7.32 5.80
CA ASP A 120 36.72 8.18 6.75
C ASP A 120 35.84 8.51 7.96
N LYS A 121 34.56 8.86 7.76
CA LYS A 121 33.61 9.11 8.86
C LYS A 121 33.33 7.85 9.67
N LEU A 122 33.01 6.73 9.01
CA LEU A 122 32.69 5.46 9.65
C LEU A 122 33.87 4.93 10.47
N SER A 123 35.09 4.99 9.92
CA SER A 123 36.31 4.62 10.65
C SER A 123 36.59 5.57 11.81
N GLY A 124 36.40 6.89 11.62
CA GLY A 124 36.50 7.90 12.68
C GLY A 124 35.54 7.64 13.84
N PHE A 125 34.32 7.19 13.56
CA PHE A 125 33.36 6.79 14.59
C PHE A 125 33.64 5.40 15.20
N SER A 126 34.72 4.73 14.78
CA SER A 126 35.03 3.34 15.14
C SER A 126 33.89 2.38 14.79
N TRP A 127 33.09 2.72 13.77
CA TRP A 127 32.09 1.83 13.22
C TRP A 127 32.84 0.86 12.32
N GLN A 128 32.85 -0.42 12.70
CA GLN A 128 33.41 -1.52 11.90
C GLN A 128 32.51 -1.77 10.67
N THR A 129 32.42 -0.78 9.80
CA THR A 129 31.57 -0.76 8.62
C THR A 129 32.36 -0.17 7.45
N GLU A 130 32.39 -0.91 6.36
CA GLU A 130 33.12 -0.56 5.15
C GLU A 130 32.13 -0.44 4.00
N VAL A 131 32.27 0.62 3.21
CA VAL A 131 31.48 0.90 2.01
C VAL A 131 32.37 0.78 0.78
N GLN A 132 31.90 0.05 -0.23
CA GLN A 132 32.52 -0.05 -1.55
C GLN A 132 31.48 0.30 -2.60
N ILE A 133 31.80 1.21 -3.52
CA ILE A 133 30.89 1.71 -4.56
C ILE A 133 31.52 1.42 -5.93
N GLU A 134 30.89 0.51 -6.67
CA GLU A 134 31.18 0.23 -8.08
C GLU A 134 30.26 1.11 -8.94
N HIS A 135 30.77 1.73 -10.00
CA HIS A 135 29.97 2.59 -10.87
C HIS A 135 30.48 2.55 -12.31
N ASP A 136 29.63 2.94 -13.26
CA ASP A 136 30.00 3.06 -14.68
C ASP A 136 30.62 4.43 -15.00
N ASP A 137 30.09 5.51 -14.43
CA ASP A 137 30.62 6.87 -14.52
C ASP A 137 30.71 7.50 -13.12
N SER A 138 31.71 8.36 -12.90
CA SER A 138 32.05 8.88 -11.57
C SER A 138 31.19 10.10 -11.16
N PRO A 139 31.09 11.17 -11.97
CA PRO A 139 30.20 12.30 -11.68
C PRO A 139 28.72 12.03 -12.03
N TYR A 140 28.43 11.29 -13.11
CA TYR A 140 27.07 11.09 -13.65
C TYR A 140 26.76 9.60 -13.93
N PRO A 141 26.79 8.73 -12.91
CA PRO A 141 26.53 7.30 -13.06
C PRO A 141 25.16 6.99 -13.64
N ASP A 142 25.08 6.10 -14.63
CA ASP A 142 23.82 5.49 -15.04
C ASP A 142 23.50 4.25 -14.20
N LYS A 143 24.54 3.58 -13.69
CA LYS A 143 24.45 2.42 -12.81
C LYS A 143 25.50 2.49 -11.71
N ALA A 144 25.08 2.13 -10.50
CA ALA A 144 25.99 1.97 -9.38
C ALA A 144 25.65 0.70 -8.59
N SER A 145 26.65 0.08 -8.01
CA SER A 145 26.49 -1.03 -7.06
C SER A 145 27.22 -0.70 -5.77
N VAL A 146 26.49 -0.70 -4.66
CA VAL A 146 27.03 -0.38 -3.34
C VAL A 146 27.09 -1.66 -2.52
N LEU A 147 28.26 -1.95 -1.96
CA LEU A 147 28.50 -3.05 -1.03
C LEU A 147 28.85 -2.48 0.33
N ILE A 148 28.07 -2.82 1.34
CA ILE A 148 28.27 -2.39 2.73
C ILE A 148 28.54 -3.63 3.57
N LYS A 149 29.71 -3.68 4.21
CA LYS A 149 30.11 -4.78 5.10
C LYS A 149 30.18 -4.28 6.53
N GLY A 150 29.84 -5.13 7.50
CA GLY A 150 30.05 -4.81 8.91
C GLY A 150 29.40 -5.82 9.85
N ASN A 151 29.44 -5.53 11.14
CA ASN A 151 29.11 -6.48 12.20
C ASN A 151 27.66 -6.38 12.74
N TYR A 152 26.95 -5.27 12.50
CA TYR A 152 25.61 -5.04 13.06
C TYR A 152 24.59 -4.66 12.00
N ARG A 153 23.53 -5.47 11.85
CA ARG A 153 22.55 -5.36 10.76
C ARG A 153 21.87 -3.99 10.68
N ASN A 154 21.35 -3.46 11.79
CA ASN A 154 20.59 -2.20 11.73
C ASN A 154 21.51 -1.00 11.43
N ARG A 155 22.80 -1.09 11.75
CA ARG A 155 23.80 -0.10 11.32
C ARG A 155 24.02 -0.18 9.81
N LEU A 156 24.09 -1.39 9.24
CA LEU A 156 24.18 -1.57 7.79
C LEU A 156 22.93 -1.00 7.09
N GLU A 157 21.74 -1.27 7.61
CA GLU A 157 20.48 -0.74 7.05
C GLU A 157 20.42 0.79 7.17
N PHE A 158 20.90 1.37 8.28
CA PHE A 158 20.99 2.82 8.47
C PHE A 158 21.96 3.49 7.47
N VAL A 159 23.18 2.95 7.32
CA VAL A 159 24.16 3.45 6.34
C VAL A 159 23.65 3.26 4.91
N ALA A 160 22.97 2.15 4.63
CA ALA A 160 22.33 1.91 3.34
C ALA A 160 21.27 2.95 3.02
N GLY A 161 20.44 3.32 4.00
CA GLY A 161 19.44 4.39 3.88
C GLY A 161 20.07 5.74 3.58
N ILE A 162 21.16 6.11 4.27
CA ILE A 162 21.90 7.36 4.02
C ILE A 162 22.45 7.39 2.59
N ILE A 163 23.14 6.33 2.16
CA ILE A 163 23.71 6.25 0.81
C ILE A 163 22.61 6.30 -0.24
N GLY A 164 21.54 5.51 -0.05
CA GLY A 164 20.41 5.49 -0.96
C GLY A 164 19.73 6.85 -1.08
N LEU A 165 19.60 7.59 0.03
CA LEU A 165 19.03 8.94 0.04
C LEU A 165 19.90 9.93 -0.74
N TYR A 166 21.22 9.90 -0.55
CA TYR A 166 22.15 10.72 -1.33
C TYR A 166 22.07 10.40 -2.82
N LEU A 167 22.10 9.12 -3.18
CA LEU A 167 22.05 8.68 -4.59
C LEU A 167 20.72 9.03 -5.26
N ALA A 168 19.59 8.91 -4.54
CA ALA A 168 18.28 9.28 -5.06
C ALA A 168 18.18 10.80 -5.31
N ASN A 169 18.59 11.62 -4.33
CA ASN A 169 18.36 13.07 -4.38
C ASN A 169 19.38 13.83 -5.24
N TYR A 170 20.62 13.33 -5.35
CA TYR A 170 21.72 14.07 -5.99
C TYR A 170 22.30 13.38 -7.22
N LYS A 171 21.90 12.13 -7.51
CA LYS A 171 22.36 11.36 -8.67
C LYS A 171 21.23 10.75 -9.50
N ASP A 172 19.97 10.95 -9.10
CA ASP A 172 18.77 10.37 -9.73
C ASP A 172 18.82 8.83 -9.83
N LEU A 173 19.51 8.18 -8.90
CA LEU A 173 19.73 6.74 -8.90
C LEU A 173 18.74 6.04 -7.95
N GLY A 174 17.81 5.27 -8.52
CA GLY A 174 16.84 4.46 -7.76
C GLY A 174 17.32 3.02 -7.53
N ILE A 175 16.82 2.37 -6.48
CA ILE A 175 17.18 0.99 -6.13
C ILE A 175 16.46 0.01 -7.06
N VAL A 176 17.23 -0.84 -7.74
CA VAL A 176 16.70 -1.93 -8.58
C VAL A 176 16.62 -3.23 -7.81
N SER A 177 17.65 -3.52 -7.00
CA SER A 177 17.65 -4.75 -6.19
C SER A 177 18.55 -4.64 -4.98
N ILE A 178 18.23 -5.43 -3.97
CA ILE A 178 18.98 -5.51 -2.72
C ILE A 178 19.20 -6.97 -2.32
N ARG A 179 20.43 -7.29 -1.92
CA ARG A 179 20.83 -8.59 -1.38
C ARG A 179 21.33 -8.39 0.03
N ARG A 180 20.58 -8.91 1.00
CA ARG A 180 20.94 -8.90 2.43
C ARG A 180 21.57 -10.25 2.78
N ARG A 181 22.81 -10.24 3.28
CA ARG A 181 23.53 -11.42 3.79
C ARG A 181 24.02 -11.14 5.20
N MET A 182 24.45 -12.18 5.93
CA MET A 182 25.07 -11.97 7.24
C MET A 182 26.29 -11.05 7.11
N GLY A 183 26.26 -9.95 7.84
CA GLY A 183 27.31 -8.93 7.86
C GLY A 183 27.49 -8.13 6.57
N CYS A 184 26.54 -8.17 5.63
CA CYS A 184 26.70 -7.52 4.33
C CYS A 184 25.37 -7.15 3.65
N ILE A 185 25.30 -5.96 3.06
CA ILE A 185 24.22 -5.51 2.18
C ILE A 185 24.82 -5.12 0.83
N LYS A 186 24.34 -5.72 -0.26
CA LYS A 186 24.65 -5.26 -1.63
C LYS A 186 23.41 -4.65 -2.26
N MET A 187 23.53 -3.44 -2.77
CA MET A 187 22.46 -2.69 -3.44
C MET A 187 22.88 -2.39 -4.87
N HIS A 188 21.94 -2.51 -5.80
CA HIS A 188 22.13 -2.15 -7.20
C HIS A 188 21.19 -1.01 -7.57
N PHE A 189 21.75 0.01 -8.22
CA PHE A 189 21.07 1.24 -8.56
C PHE A 189 21.08 1.47 -10.07
N GLN A 190 20.07 2.18 -10.55
CA GLN A 190 19.95 2.61 -11.94
C GLN A 190 19.31 3.99 -12.02
N ARG A 191 19.74 4.79 -13.00
CA ARG A 191 19.19 6.11 -13.27
C ARG A 191 17.70 6.06 -13.53
N LYS A 192 16.95 6.94 -12.87
CA LYS A 192 15.52 7.17 -13.03
C LYS A 192 15.28 8.47 -13.78
N LYS A 193 14.02 8.70 -14.16
CA LYS A 193 13.65 9.90 -14.94
C LYS A 193 13.78 11.18 -14.13
N ASN A 194 13.59 11.09 -12.81
CA ASN A 194 13.61 12.18 -11.87
C ASN A 194 13.99 11.65 -10.47
N PRO A 195 14.38 12.54 -9.54
CA PRO A 195 14.75 12.14 -8.18
C PRO A 195 13.57 11.60 -7.36
N GLU A 196 12.33 11.97 -7.68
CA GLU A 196 11.14 11.50 -6.96
C GLU A 196 10.90 9.99 -7.17
N GLU A 197 11.06 9.51 -8.41
CA GLU A 197 11.01 8.08 -8.74
C GLU A 197 12.13 7.32 -8.03
N ALA A 198 13.34 7.88 -7.99
CA ALA A 198 14.46 7.27 -7.28
C ALA A 198 14.22 7.21 -5.76
N TYR A 199 13.62 8.26 -5.19
CA TYR A 199 13.25 8.31 -3.77
C TYR A 199 12.11 7.34 -3.44
N ALA A 200 11.13 7.17 -4.32
CA ALA A 200 10.07 6.17 -4.16
C ALA A 200 10.64 4.75 -4.07
N ASP A 201 11.61 4.40 -4.92
CA ASP A 201 12.30 3.09 -4.84
C ASP A 201 13.02 2.89 -3.49
N LEU A 202 13.58 3.97 -2.92
CA LEU A 202 14.23 3.95 -1.61
C LEU A 202 13.22 3.70 -0.48
N LEU A 203 12.08 4.40 -0.49
CA LEU A 203 11.03 4.24 0.52
C LEU A 203 10.52 2.81 0.59
N VAL A 204 10.34 2.15 -0.56
CA VAL A 204 9.92 0.73 -0.62
C VAL A 204 10.88 -0.20 0.13
N GLN A 205 12.18 0.13 0.18
CA GLN A 205 13.20 -0.74 0.79
C GLN A 205 13.58 -0.39 2.22
N PHE A 206 13.51 0.89 2.60
CA PHE A 206 14.04 1.40 3.88
C PHE A 206 13.13 2.42 4.58
N GLY A 207 12.01 2.82 3.98
CA GLY A 207 11.14 3.91 4.45
C GLY A 207 9.69 3.50 4.70
N ASP A 208 9.42 2.24 5.04
CA ASP A 208 8.07 1.70 5.24
C ASP A 208 7.29 2.38 6.38
N LEU A 209 7.98 3.02 7.33
CA LEU A 209 7.36 3.83 8.39
C LEU A 209 7.36 5.34 8.11
N GLN A 210 7.87 5.79 6.97
CA GLN A 210 8.05 7.22 6.69
C GLN A 210 6.70 7.96 6.67
N ASP A 211 5.69 7.39 6.01
CA ASP A 211 4.37 8.00 5.92
C ASP A 211 3.57 7.83 7.22
N ILE A 212 3.76 6.73 7.94
CA ILE A 212 3.19 6.54 9.28
C ILE A 212 3.70 7.62 10.23
N ARG A 213 5.01 7.90 10.23
CA ARG A 213 5.60 8.96 11.06
C ARG A 213 5.01 10.33 10.73
N LYS A 214 4.85 10.65 9.44
CA LYS A 214 4.23 11.92 9.01
C LYS A 214 2.80 12.04 9.56
N GLU A 215 2.00 10.99 9.41
CA GLU A 215 0.59 10.98 9.85
C GLU A 215 0.47 11.03 11.39
N LEU A 216 1.32 10.29 12.12
CA LEU A 216 1.40 10.35 13.59
C LEU A 216 1.79 11.74 14.08
N ASN A 217 2.71 12.42 13.41
CA ASN A 217 3.12 13.78 13.76
C ASN A 217 2.04 14.81 13.43
N ALA A 218 1.35 14.65 12.29
CA ALA A 218 0.30 15.56 11.87
C ALA A 218 -0.93 15.54 12.80
N ARG A 219 -1.25 14.38 13.39
CA ARG A 219 -2.45 14.19 14.24
C ARG A 219 -2.16 13.42 15.53
N GLN A 220 -1.14 13.85 16.27
CA GLN A 220 -0.60 13.08 17.39
C GLN A 220 -1.63 12.72 18.48
N GLU A 221 -2.46 13.67 18.90
CA GLU A 221 -3.46 13.43 19.94
C GLU A 221 -4.53 12.41 19.50
N PHE A 222 -5.00 12.55 18.25
CA PHE A 222 -5.95 11.61 17.66
C PHE A 222 -5.41 10.18 17.69
N TRP A 223 -4.19 9.96 17.18
CA TRP A 223 -3.60 8.63 17.13
C TRP A 223 -3.30 8.06 18.52
N ARG A 224 -2.85 8.90 19.47
CA ARG A 224 -2.65 8.45 20.86
C ARG A 224 -3.95 7.97 21.49
N ASN A 225 -5.04 8.72 21.33
CA ASN A 225 -6.34 8.35 21.89
C ASN A 225 -6.90 7.11 21.20
N LEU A 226 -6.82 7.04 19.87
CA LEU A 226 -7.29 5.90 19.09
C LEU A 226 -6.56 4.59 19.47
N ILE A 227 -5.23 4.63 19.59
CA ILE A 227 -4.43 3.47 20.03
C ILE A 227 -4.84 3.05 21.45
N LYS A 228 -5.04 4.01 22.35
CA LYS A 228 -5.46 3.74 23.73
C LYS A 228 -6.84 3.08 23.78
N GLU A 229 -7.80 3.55 23.00
CA GLU A 229 -9.15 2.98 22.92
C GLU A 229 -9.15 1.56 22.34
N HIS A 230 -8.45 1.34 21.23
CA HIS A 230 -8.31 0.00 20.66
C HIS A 230 -7.59 -0.96 21.63
N SER A 231 -6.52 -0.51 22.30
CA SER A 231 -5.81 -1.35 23.26
C SER A 231 -6.67 -1.69 24.48
N ALA A 232 -7.39 -0.72 25.04
CA ALA A 232 -8.27 -0.93 26.21
C ALA A 232 -9.42 -1.90 25.94
N THR A 233 -9.83 -2.06 24.68
CA THR A 233 -10.91 -2.96 24.26
C THR A 233 -10.41 -4.29 23.70
N ASN A 234 -9.11 -4.60 23.81
CA ASN A 234 -8.47 -5.76 23.17
C ASN A 234 -8.76 -5.82 21.66
N TYR A 235 -8.74 -4.66 21.00
CA TYR A 235 -8.99 -4.49 19.57
C TYR A 235 -10.40 -4.96 19.13
N ASN A 236 -11.39 -4.95 20.02
CA ASN A 236 -12.80 -5.26 19.71
C ASN A 236 -13.62 -4.02 19.28
N LEU A 237 -12.97 -2.96 18.83
CA LEU A 237 -13.62 -1.80 18.22
C LEU A 237 -13.62 -1.96 16.70
N VAL A 238 -14.75 -1.58 16.10
CA VAL A 238 -14.92 -1.52 14.64
C VAL A 238 -14.65 -0.11 14.16
N THR A 239 -13.76 0.05 13.19
CA THR A 239 -13.39 1.34 12.61
C THR A 239 -14.09 1.51 11.26
N LEU A 240 -15.04 2.44 11.19
CA LEU A 240 -15.92 2.62 10.03
C LEU A 240 -15.77 4.01 9.41
N HIS A 241 -15.93 4.07 8.08
CA HIS A 241 -16.15 5.34 7.41
C HIS A 241 -17.47 5.97 7.87
N ARG A 242 -17.55 7.31 7.95
CA ARG A 242 -18.75 8.01 8.44
C ARG A 242 -20.02 7.61 7.69
N ASN A 243 -19.99 7.64 6.36
CA ASN A 243 -21.14 7.27 5.54
C ASN A 243 -21.55 5.80 5.74
N PHE A 244 -20.58 4.91 5.99
CA PHE A 244 -20.88 3.51 6.29
C PHE A 244 -21.62 3.39 7.61
N TYR A 245 -21.20 4.15 8.62
CA TYR A 245 -21.89 4.21 9.91
C TYR A 245 -23.28 4.86 9.80
N GLU A 246 -23.43 5.92 9.01
CA GLU A 246 -24.72 6.56 8.73
C GLU A 246 -25.72 5.59 8.09
N ASP A 247 -25.29 4.82 7.08
CA ASP A 247 -26.13 3.78 6.46
C ASP A 247 -26.62 2.75 7.48
N LEU A 248 -25.74 2.31 8.39
CA LEU A 248 -26.12 1.39 9.47
C LEU A 248 -27.16 2.00 10.42
N LEU A 249 -27.01 3.28 10.79
CA LEU A 249 -27.92 3.98 11.70
C LEU A 249 -29.33 4.09 11.13
N VAL A 250 -29.47 4.25 9.81
CA VAL A 250 -30.77 4.29 9.13
C VAL A 250 -31.27 2.89 8.71
N GLY A 251 -30.58 1.82 9.11
CA GLY A 251 -30.97 0.44 8.83
C GLY A 251 -30.76 -0.01 7.37
N ARG A 252 -29.97 0.75 6.60
CA ARG A 252 -29.55 0.39 5.23
C ARG A 252 -28.34 -0.53 5.29
N ILE A 253 -28.16 -1.33 4.24
CA ILE A 253 -26.96 -2.15 4.06
C ILE A 253 -25.90 -1.23 3.45
N PRO A 254 -24.81 -0.91 4.17
CA PRO A 254 -23.82 0.02 3.66
C PRO A 254 -23.10 -0.52 2.44
N LYS A 255 -22.76 0.36 1.52
CA LYS A 255 -21.83 0.06 0.43
C LYS A 255 -20.41 0.22 0.96
N ALA A 256 -19.76 -0.86 1.42
CA ALA A 256 -18.35 -0.83 1.87
C ALA A 256 -17.32 -0.48 0.78
N ILE A 257 -17.82 -0.25 -0.43
CA ILE A 257 -17.11 0.09 -1.65
C ILE A 257 -16.24 1.34 -1.45
N MET A 258 -16.73 2.38 -0.77
CA MET A 258 -16.01 3.66 -0.67
C MET A 258 -14.60 3.53 -0.07
N THR A 259 -14.43 2.69 0.96
CA THR A 259 -13.10 2.53 1.59
C THR A 259 -12.16 1.72 0.69
N ILE A 260 -12.71 0.73 -0.01
CA ILE A 260 -11.95 -0.08 -0.99
C ILE A 260 -11.50 0.81 -2.15
N GLU A 261 -12.38 1.63 -2.71
CA GLU A 261 -12.09 2.56 -3.81
C GLU A 261 -11.14 3.68 -3.41
N ALA A 262 -11.26 4.20 -2.19
CA ALA A 262 -10.35 5.23 -1.68
C ALA A 262 -8.92 4.70 -1.53
N VAL A 263 -8.78 3.45 -1.05
CA VAL A 263 -7.47 2.79 -0.89
C VAL A 263 -6.87 2.42 -2.24
N SER A 264 -7.67 1.91 -3.17
CA SER A 264 -7.21 1.50 -4.51
C SER A 264 -7.06 2.67 -5.51
N ARG A 265 -7.69 3.82 -5.23
CA ARG A 265 -7.86 4.95 -6.14
C ARG A 265 -8.51 4.56 -7.49
N ARG A 266 -9.37 3.55 -7.48
CA ARG A 266 -10.09 3.04 -8.65
C ARG A 266 -11.50 2.55 -8.27
N PRO A 267 -12.52 2.70 -9.13
CA PRO A 267 -13.83 2.11 -8.91
C PRO A 267 -13.79 0.58 -8.81
N VAL A 268 -14.64 -0.02 -7.97
CA VAL A 268 -14.68 -1.48 -7.80
C VAL A 268 -15.16 -2.24 -9.03
N GLU A 269 -15.90 -1.59 -9.94
CA GLU A 269 -16.30 -2.15 -11.24
C GLU A 269 -15.13 -2.42 -12.18
N GLU A 270 -14.01 -1.71 -12.00
CA GLU A 270 -12.85 -1.78 -12.88
C GLU A 270 -11.72 -2.64 -12.27
N MET A 271 -11.96 -3.23 -11.10
CA MET A 271 -10.98 -4.05 -10.39
C MET A 271 -11.01 -5.50 -10.87
N PRO A 272 -9.87 -6.08 -11.26
CA PRO A 272 -9.74 -7.52 -11.39
C PRO A 272 -10.02 -8.23 -10.06
N LEU A 273 -10.61 -9.42 -10.12
CA LEU A 273 -11.02 -10.19 -8.94
C LEU A 273 -9.90 -10.32 -7.89
N GLN A 274 -8.68 -10.67 -8.31
CA GLN A 274 -7.55 -10.83 -7.38
C GLN A 274 -7.16 -9.54 -6.65
N GLU A 275 -7.30 -8.40 -7.32
CA GLU A 275 -7.05 -7.08 -6.71
C GLU A 275 -8.17 -6.73 -5.73
N LEU A 276 -9.44 -6.95 -6.12
CA LEU A 276 -10.60 -6.74 -5.27
C LEU A 276 -10.51 -7.58 -3.99
N LEU A 277 -10.21 -8.88 -4.10
CA LEU A 277 -10.10 -9.78 -2.94
C LEU A 277 -8.98 -9.35 -1.99
N ARG A 278 -7.83 -8.92 -2.53
CA ARG A 278 -6.73 -8.39 -1.71
C ARG A 278 -7.15 -7.15 -0.93
N ASN A 279 -7.78 -6.19 -1.59
CA ASN A 279 -8.23 -4.94 -0.96
C ASN A 279 -9.37 -5.20 0.04
N LEU A 280 -10.30 -6.07 -0.31
CA LEU A 280 -11.39 -6.52 0.56
C LEU A 280 -10.83 -7.12 1.86
N LYS A 281 -9.83 -7.98 1.76
CA LYS A 281 -9.15 -8.54 2.94
C LYS A 281 -8.49 -7.47 3.79
N GLN A 282 -7.68 -6.62 3.18
CA GLN A 282 -6.99 -5.55 3.88
C GLN A 282 -7.98 -4.63 4.62
N VAL A 283 -9.00 -4.13 3.94
CA VAL A 283 -9.97 -3.19 4.50
C VAL A 283 -10.83 -3.86 5.59
N SER A 284 -11.33 -5.06 5.34
CA SER A 284 -12.28 -5.72 6.25
C SER A 284 -11.61 -6.20 7.56
N GLU A 285 -10.37 -6.67 7.48
CA GLU A 285 -9.61 -7.08 8.66
C GLU A 285 -9.08 -5.86 9.44
N THR A 286 -8.65 -4.80 8.74
CA THR A 286 -8.16 -3.57 9.39
C THR A 286 -9.30 -2.83 10.10
N SER A 287 -10.49 -2.77 9.49
CA SER A 287 -11.69 -2.16 10.08
C SER A 287 -12.30 -2.97 11.22
N ARG A 288 -11.90 -4.23 11.40
CA ARG A 288 -12.45 -5.17 12.40
C ARG A 288 -13.95 -5.45 12.25
N ILE A 289 -14.53 -5.20 11.07
CA ILE A 289 -15.88 -5.65 10.73
C ILE A 289 -15.93 -7.18 10.78
N ILE A 290 -14.83 -7.84 10.44
CA ILE A 290 -14.67 -9.29 10.57
C ILE A 290 -13.36 -9.61 11.29
N ASN A 291 -13.22 -10.85 11.74
CA ASN A 291 -12.02 -11.29 12.41
C ASN A 291 -10.92 -11.64 11.40
N ARG A 292 -11.31 -12.34 10.33
CA ARG A 292 -10.41 -12.87 9.31
C ARG A 292 -11.17 -13.26 8.05
N ILE A 293 -10.53 -13.13 6.90
CA ILE A 293 -11.02 -13.66 5.62
C ILE A 293 -9.94 -14.50 4.95
N ASP A 294 -10.32 -15.65 4.44
CA ASP A 294 -9.46 -16.58 3.73
C ASP A 294 -10.03 -16.86 2.33
N PHE A 295 -9.13 -17.04 1.37
CA PHE A 295 -9.47 -17.29 -0.03
C PHE A 295 -8.95 -18.69 -0.41
N GLU A 296 -9.85 -19.55 -0.87
CA GLU A 296 -9.56 -20.90 -1.32
C GLU A 296 -10.19 -21.12 -2.70
N GLU A 297 -9.40 -20.98 -3.76
CA GLU A 297 -9.85 -21.09 -5.15
C GLU A 297 -11.08 -20.21 -5.43
N GLU A 298 -12.26 -20.80 -5.49
CA GLU A 298 -13.55 -20.18 -5.79
C GLU A 298 -14.38 -19.86 -4.52
N ILE A 299 -13.80 -20.06 -3.33
CA ILE A 299 -14.47 -19.92 -2.04
C ILE A 299 -13.83 -18.80 -1.23
N ILE A 300 -14.69 -17.94 -0.67
CA ILE A 300 -14.32 -16.93 0.31
C ILE A 300 -14.86 -17.35 1.67
N LYS A 301 -13.98 -17.52 2.65
CA LYS A 301 -14.34 -17.87 4.03
C LYS A 301 -14.15 -16.65 4.92
N ILE A 302 -15.24 -16.15 5.50
CA ILE A 302 -15.25 -14.95 6.33
C ILE A 302 -15.56 -15.35 7.77
N HIS A 303 -14.57 -15.27 8.63
CA HIS A 303 -14.68 -15.54 10.06
C HIS A 303 -15.16 -14.31 10.82
N HIS A 304 -16.21 -14.46 11.62
CA HIS A 304 -16.77 -13.36 12.40
C HIS A 304 -17.02 -13.71 13.87
N GLY A 305 -16.98 -12.70 14.74
CA GLY A 305 -17.27 -12.82 16.17
C GLY A 305 -18.69 -12.44 16.58
N TYR A 306 -19.59 -12.18 15.63
CA TYR A 306 -20.94 -11.71 15.93
C TYR A 306 -21.79 -12.74 16.67
N ARG A 307 -22.36 -12.33 17.80
CA ARG A 307 -23.31 -13.14 18.60
C ARG A 307 -24.74 -13.05 18.07
N ASN A 308 -25.08 -11.95 17.41
CA ASN A 308 -26.40 -11.75 16.83
C ASN A 308 -26.40 -12.21 15.38
N MET A 309 -27.15 -13.27 15.08
CA MET A 309 -27.22 -13.82 13.72
C MET A 309 -27.81 -12.84 12.70
N ARG A 310 -28.66 -11.90 13.11
CA ARG A 310 -29.11 -10.82 12.21
C ARG A 310 -27.95 -9.90 11.82
N ALA A 311 -27.03 -9.62 12.74
CA ALA A 311 -25.85 -8.83 12.42
C ALA A 311 -24.90 -9.60 11.49
N ALA A 312 -24.69 -10.90 11.74
CA ALA A 312 -23.91 -11.75 10.85
C ALA A 312 -24.51 -11.80 9.44
N ASP A 313 -25.84 -11.92 9.34
CA ASP A 313 -26.56 -11.89 8.07
C ASP A 313 -26.43 -10.54 7.35
N ARG A 314 -26.50 -9.41 8.07
CA ARG A 314 -26.21 -8.09 7.49
C ARG A 314 -24.79 -7.99 6.95
N VAL A 315 -23.82 -8.53 7.67
CA VAL A 315 -22.42 -8.55 7.20
C VAL A 315 -22.30 -9.39 5.93
N LYS A 316 -22.92 -10.57 5.89
CA LYS A 316 -23.01 -11.38 4.67
C LYS A 316 -23.58 -10.57 3.49
N GLU A 317 -24.68 -9.84 3.70
CA GLU A 317 -25.28 -9.00 2.67
C GLU A 317 -24.34 -7.87 2.19
N ILE A 318 -23.54 -7.28 3.09
CA ILE A 318 -22.54 -6.26 2.72
C ILE A 318 -21.50 -6.86 1.77
N PHE A 319 -20.93 -8.02 2.11
CA PHE A 319 -19.92 -8.67 1.27
C PHE A 319 -20.49 -9.08 -0.09
N LEU A 320 -21.68 -9.67 -0.13
CA LEU A 320 -22.37 -9.98 -1.39
C LEU A 320 -22.61 -8.72 -2.23
N GLY A 321 -23.00 -7.61 -1.58
CA GLY A 321 -23.21 -6.32 -2.25
C GLY A 321 -21.94 -5.76 -2.88
N ILE A 322 -20.78 -5.92 -2.24
CA ILE A 322 -19.47 -5.53 -2.81
C ILE A 322 -19.18 -6.38 -4.05
N MET A 323 -19.29 -7.72 -3.95
CA MET A 323 -19.00 -8.61 -5.07
C MET A 323 -19.93 -8.33 -6.26
N GLU A 324 -21.23 -8.13 -6.01
CA GLU A 324 -22.21 -7.80 -7.03
C GLU A 324 -21.89 -6.46 -7.72
N ALA A 325 -21.48 -5.45 -6.94
CA ALA A 325 -21.09 -4.14 -7.48
C ALA A 325 -19.86 -4.25 -8.39
N SER A 326 -18.89 -5.10 -8.04
CA SER A 326 -17.72 -5.41 -8.87
C SER A 326 -18.00 -6.28 -10.09
N GLY A 327 -19.24 -6.77 -10.27
CA GLY A 327 -19.58 -7.60 -11.41
C GLY A 327 -19.37 -9.10 -11.19
N TYR A 328 -18.99 -9.54 -9.99
CA TYR A 328 -18.86 -10.95 -9.64
C TYR A 328 -20.11 -11.49 -8.95
N ILE A 329 -20.41 -12.77 -9.14
CA ILE A 329 -21.61 -13.41 -8.58
C ILE A 329 -21.19 -14.48 -7.59
N TYR A 330 -21.67 -14.35 -6.36
CA TYR A 330 -21.42 -15.32 -5.31
C TYR A 330 -22.75 -15.76 -4.70
N SER A 331 -22.87 -17.05 -4.40
CA SER A 331 -23.86 -17.54 -3.45
C SER A 331 -23.27 -17.52 -2.04
N SER A 332 -24.12 -17.60 -1.01
CA SER A 332 -23.67 -17.55 0.38
C SER A 332 -24.28 -18.59 1.29
N GLU A 333 -23.49 -19.05 2.24
CA GLU A 333 -23.92 -19.84 3.39
C GLU A 333 -23.52 -19.12 4.69
N LEU A 334 -24.40 -19.17 5.69
CA LEU A 334 -24.16 -18.53 6.98
C LEU A 334 -24.29 -19.57 8.09
N THR A 335 -23.25 -19.62 8.93
CA THR A 335 -23.20 -20.41 10.15
C THR A 335 -22.95 -19.49 11.36
N SER A 336 -22.79 -20.06 12.55
CA SER A 336 -22.64 -19.28 13.79
C SER A 336 -21.36 -18.45 13.87
N ASN A 337 -20.31 -18.81 13.14
CA ASN A 337 -18.99 -18.16 13.19
C ASN A 337 -18.34 -17.96 11.81
N LEU A 338 -19.04 -18.34 10.73
CA LEU A 338 -18.50 -18.34 9.39
C LEU A 338 -19.58 -17.93 8.38
N ILE A 339 -19.20 -17.01 7.49
CA ILE A 339 -19.89 -16.74 6.24
C ILE A 339 -19.05 -17.33 5.13
N ILE A 340 -19.63 -18.19 4.30
CA ILE A 340 -18.96 -18.81 3.15
C ILE A 340 -19.59 -18.21 1.89
N LEU A 341 -18.78 -17.69 0.98
CA LEU A 341 -19.22 -17.25 -0.34
C LEU A 341 -18.64 -18.17 -1.41
N HIS A 342 -19.49 -18.67 -2.31
CA HIS A 342 -19.08 -19.52 -3.42
C HIS A 342 -19.22 -18.77 -4.74
N HIS A 343 -18.13 -18.64 -5.48
CA HIS A 343 -18.14 -17.96 -6.77
C HIS A 343 -18.96 -18.75 -7.80
N GLN A 344 -19.75 -18.05 -8.62
CA GLN A 344 -20.67 -18.62 -9.62
C GLN A 344 -20.35 -18.09 -11.05
N PRO A 345 -19.15 -18.38 -11.60
CA PRO A 345 -18.72 -17.83 -12.89
C PRO A 345 -19.62 -18.25 -14.07
N GLN A 346 -20.24 -19.43 -13.99
CA GLN A 346 -21.19 -19.93 -14.98
C GLN A 346 -22.46 -19.06 -15.05
N VAL A 347 -22.94 -18.56 -13.91
CA VAL A 347 -24.10 -17.67 -13.87
C VAL A 347 -23.71 -16.32 -14.42
N GLU A 348 -22.54 -15.81 -14.05
CA GLU A 348 -22.01 -14.54 -14.56
C GLU A 348 -21.95 -14.55 -16.10
N LYS A 349 -21.38 -15.61 -16.68
CA LYS A 349 -21.31 -15.79 -18.13
C LYS A 349 -22.70 -15.74 -18.78
N ARG A 350 -23.68 -16.45 -18.22
CA ARG A 350 -25.06 -16.43 -18.74
C ARG A 350 -25.71 -15.06 -18.65
N ILE A 351 -25.48 -14.32 -17.56
CA ILE A 351 -25.99 -12.95 -17.45
C ILE A 351 -25.34 -12.05 -18.51
N LEU A 352 -24.03 -12.15 -18.74
CA LEU A 352 -23.35 -11.38 -19.77
C LEU A 352 -23.87 -11.69 -21.17
N GLU A 353 -24.10 -12.96 -21.50
CA GLU A 353 -24.71 -13.38 -22.77
C GLU A 353 -26.10 -12.74 -22.96
N LEU A 354 -26.93 -12.68 -21.91
CA LEU A 354 -28.24 -12.02 -21.96
C LEU A 354 -28.14 -10.51 -22.15
N LEU A 355 -27.17 -9.87 -21.49
CA LEU A 355 -26.94 -8.43 -21.62
C LEU A 355 -26.43 -8.06 -23.02
N GLU A 356 -25.60 -8.90 -23.65
CA GLU A 356 -25.17 -8.72 -25.04
C GLU A 356 -26.34 -8.85 -26.02
N LYS A 357 -27.21 -9.85 -25.85
CA LYS A 357 -28.46 -9.99 -26.64
C LYS A 357 -29.40 -8.80 -26.49
N LEU A 358 -29.45 -8.21 -25.28
CA LEU A 358 -30.20 -6.97 -25.01
C LEU A 358 -29.66 -5.80 -25.84
N LYS A 359 -28.34 -5.65 -25.95
CA LYS A 359 -27.70 -4.58 -26.74
C LYS A 359 -27.91 -4.75 -28.24
N SER A 360 -27.91 -5.99 -28.75
CA SER A 360 -28.09 -6.26 -30.18
C SER A 360 -29.52 -6.03 -30.68
N GLY A 361 -30.47 -5.75 -29.79
CA GLY A 361 -31.86 -5.45 -30.16
C GLY A 361 -32.68 -6.67 -30.60
N GLU A 362 -32.21 -7.88 -30.31
CA GLU A 362 -32.96 -9.10 -30.61
C GLU A 362 -34.27 -9.14 -29.80
N HIS A 363 -35.41 -9.31 -30.48
CA HIS A 363 -36.77 -9.36 -29.90
C HIS A 363 -37.06 -10.59 -29.01
N ILE A 364 -36.04 -11.22 -28.41
CA ILE A 364 -36.09 -12.52 -27.72
C ILE A 364 -36.13 -12.34 -26.19
N PHE A 365 -36.33 -11.12 -25.69
CA PHE A 365 -36.15 -10.79 -24.28
C PHE A 365 -36.93 -11.69 -23.30
N PRO A 366 -38.24 -11.99 -23.49
CA PRO A 366 -38.95 -12.90 -22.57
C PRO A 366 -38.46 -14.34 -22.63
N HIS A 367 -38.06 -14.82 -23.82
CA HIS A 367 -37.59 -16.20 -23.99
C HIS A 367 -36.22 -16.40 -23.35
N GLY A 368 -35.27 -15.48 -23.56
CA GLY A 368 -33.96 -15.54 -22.93
C GLY A 368 -34.02 -15.49 -21.39
N LEU A 369 -34.97 -14.73 -20.81
CA LEU A 369 -35.20 -14.74 -19.36
C LEU A 369 -35.75 -16.08 -18.87
N LEU A 370 -36.64 -16.73 -19.65
CA LEU A 370 -37.16 -18.06 -19.31
C LEU A 370 -36.09 -19.15 -19.43
N GLU A 371 -35.24 -19.09 -20.47
CA GLU A 371 -34.07 -19.96 -20.61
C GLU A 371 -33.12 -19.83 -19.41
N PHE A 372 -32.88 -18.59 -18.95
CA PHE A 372 -32.06 -18.35 -17.76
C PHE A 372 -32.66 -18.95 -16.49
N ILE A 373 -33.96 -18.77 -16.29
CA ILE A 373 -34.67 -19.38 -15.15
C ILE A 373 -34.58 -20.91 -15.22
N ALA A 374 -34.77 -21.50 -16.40
CA ALA A 374 -34.62 -22.94 -16.60
C ALA A 374 -33.20 -23.42 -16.26
N PHE A 375 -32.17 -22.71 -16.72
CA PHE A 375 -30.78 -22.96 -16.37
C PHE A 375 -30.53 -22.93 -14.85
N LEU A 376 -31.09 -21.95 -14.14
CA LEU A 376 -30.97 -21.88 -12.67
C LEU A 376 -31.65 -23.08 -11.99
N LYS A 377 -32.84 -23.48 -12.47
CA LYS A 377 -33.59 -24.63 -11.96
C LYS A 377 -32.84 -25.93 -12.17
N GLU A 378 -32.31 -26.16 -13.36
CA GLU A 378 -31.50 -27.33 -13.71
C GLU A 378 -30.21 -27.41 -12.88
N GLY A 379 -29.59 -26.26 -12.60
CA GLY A 379 -28.40 -26.17 -11.76
C GLY A 379 -28.65 -26.24 -10.26
N HIS A 380 -29.91 -26.39 -9.81
CA HIS A 380 -30.31 -26.33 -8.40
C HIS A 380 -29.80 -25.07 -7.66
N LEU A 381 -29.72 -23.94 -8.37
CA LEU A 381 -29.24 -22.67 -7.83
C LEU A 381 -30.38 -21.88 -7.18
N ASP A 382 -30.06 -20.99 -6.24
CA ASP A 382 -31.06 -20.08 -5.64
C ASP A 382 -31.61 -19.12 -6.71
N ILE A 383 -32.81 -19.40 -7.19
CA ILE A 383 -33.45 -18.63 -8.25
C ILE A 383 -33.67 -17.18 -7.80
N HIS A 384 -34.12 -16.96 -6.56
CA HIS A 384 -34.46 -15.63 -6.06
C HIS A 384 -33.24 -14.72 -5.96
N GLU A 385 -32.10 -15.25 -5.54
CA GLU A 385 -30.84 -14.51 -5.49
C GLU A 385 -30.36 -14.12 -6.89
N HIS A 386 -30.33 -15.06 -7.82
CA HIS A 386 -29.77 -14.83 -9.15
C HIS A 386 -30.68 -13.98 -10.05
N ILE A 387 -32.01 -14.12 -9.96
CA ILE A 387 -32.94 -13.24 -10.69
C ILE A 387 -32.88 -11.80 -10.18
N ARG A 388 -32.57 -11.61 -8.89
CA ARG A 388 -32.35 -10.29 -8.30
C ARG A 388 -31.12 -9.63 -8.91
N VAL A 389 -29.99 -10.34 -8.96
CA VAL A 389 -28.74 -9.85 -9.56
C VAL A 389 -28.94 -9.55 -11.06
N LEU A 390 -29.54 -10.48 -11.82
CA LEU A 390 -29.84 -10.30 -13.24
C LEU A 390 -30.69 -9.05 -13.48
N GLY A 391 -31.81 -8.93 -12.78
CA GLY A 391 -32.69 -7.77 -12.91
C GLY A 391 -31.94 -6.46 -12.64
N ARG A 392 -31.17 -6.38 -11.55
CA ARG A 392 -30.40 -5.17 -11.22
C ARG A 392 -29.40 -4.80 -12.31
N ARG A 393 -28.69 -5.79 -12.89
CA ARG A 393 -27.74 -5.55 -13.99
C ARG A 393 -28.43 -5.08 -15.26
N ILE A 394 -29.56 -5.68 -15.63
CA ILE A 394 -30.35 -5.22 -16.77
C ILE A 394 -30.77 -3.77 -16.57
N GLY A 395 -31.28 -3.41 -15.38
CA GLY A 395 -31.65 -2.03 -15.04
C GLY A 395 -30.49 -1.04 -15.19
N LYS A 396 -29.31 -1.36 -14.63
CA LYS A 396 -28.09 -0.56 -14.78
C LYS A 396 -27.68 -0.41 -16.25
N GLN A 397 -27.74 -1.48 -17.02
CA GLN A 397 -27.34 -1.49 -18.43
C GLN A 397 -28.29 -0.63 -19.30
N VAL A 398 -29.60 -0.76 -19.11
CA VAL A 398 -30.62 0.04 -19.80
C VAL A 398 -30.36 1.53 -19.60
N ILE A 399 -30.11 1.95 -18.35
CA ILE A 399 -29.84 3.35 -18.05
C ILE A 399 -28.54 3.81 -18.72
N ARG A 400 -27.45 3.04 -18.60
CA ARG A 400 -26.16 3.35 -19.23
C ARG A 400 -26.25 3.50 -20.75
N ASP A 401 -27.00 2.63 -21.41
CA ASP A 401 -27.16 2.69 -22.86
C ASP A 401 -27.97 3.93 -23.27
N HIS A 402 -28.97 4.29 -22.46
CA HIS A 402 -29.72 5.53 -22.67
C HIS A 402 -28.88 6.79 -22.39
N GLU A 403 -28.06 6.82 -21.33
CA GLU A 403 -27.11 7.92 -21.07
C GLU A 403 -26.20 8.16 -22.26
N LYS A 404 -25.62 7.09 -22.81
CA LYS A 404 -24.73 7.16 -23.98
C LYS A 404 -25.44 7.60 -25.24
N ALA A 405 -26.65 7.09 -25.49
CA ALA A 405 -27.42 7.41 -26.70
C ALA A 405 -27.88 8.88 -26.73
N PHE A 406 -28.21 9.46 -25.57
CA PHE A 406 -28.83 10.79 -25.47
C PHE A 406 -27.94 11.84 -24.78
N GLY A 407 -26.71 11.49 -24.38
CA GLY A 407 -25.76 12.41 -23.76
C GLY A 407 -26.22 12.94 -22.41
N ILE A 408 -26.93 12.13 -21.62
CA ILE A 408 -27.47 12.55 -20.31
C ILE A 408 -26.33 12.58 -19.28
N ILE A 409 -26.12 13.76 -18.67
CA ILE A 409 -25.11 13.96 -17.62
C ILE A 409 -25.73 13.83 -16.23
N ASN A 410 -26.95 14.32 -16.04
CA ASN A 410 -27.67 14.29 -14.77
C ASN A 410 -29.08 13.76 -14.97
N TRP A 411 -29.50 12.84 -14.11
CA TRP A 411 -30.84 12.28 -14.16
C TRP A 411 -31.85 13.07 -13.34
N THR A 412 -33.07 13.15 -13.87
CA THR A 412 -34.25 13.68 -13.18
C THR A 412 -35.34 12.61 -13.15
N LEU A 413 -36.34 12.79 -12.29
CA LEU A 413 -37.51 11.91 -12.29
C LEU A 413 -38.23 11.92 -13.65
N SER A 414 -38.24 13.06 -14.34
CA SER A 414 -38.82 13.20 -15.67
C SER A 414 -38.07 12.38 -16.72
N SER A 415 -36.74 12.46 -16.75
CA SER A 415 -35.93 11.67 -17.70
C SER A 415 -36.01 10.18 -17.40
N PHE A 416 -36.01 9.80 -16.10
CA PHE A 416 -36.22 8.41 -15.69
C PHE A 416 -37.58 7.86 -16.14
N LYS A 417 -38.66 8.64 -15.93
CA LYS A 417 -40.02 8.31 -16.39
C LYS A 417 -40.06 8.08 -17.91
N GLN A 418 -39.40 8.93 -18.69
CA GLN A 418 -39.39 8.82 -20.15
C GLN A 418 -38.83 7.47 -20.60
N VAL A 419 -37.65 7.09 -20.09
CA VAL A 419 -37.00 5.81 -20.45
C VAL A 419 -37.90 4.61 -20.18
N PHE A 420 -38.49 4.56 -18.98
CA PHE A 420 -39.31 3.42 -18.60
C PHE A 420 -40.69 3.41 -19.28
N SER A 421 -41.21 4.57 -19.68
CA SER A 421 -42.42 4.66 -20.52
C SER A 421 -42.15 4.07 -21.91
N GLU A 422 -41.00 4.38 -22.52
CA GLU A 422 -40.58 3.80 -23.80
C GLU A 422 -40.35 2.29 -23.71
N MET A 423 -39.77 1.81 -22.61
CA MET A 423 -39.61 0.37 -22.36
C MET A 423 -40.95 -0.34 -22.20
N ASP A 424 -41.88 0.23 -21.44
CA ASP A 424 -43.20 -0.37 -21.24
C ASP A 424 -43.98 -0.48 -22.55
N ALA A 425 -43.89 0.54 -23.41
CA ALA A 425 -44.47 0.51 -24.74
C ALA A 425 -43.89 -0.64 -25.59
N LYS A 426 -42.55 -0.83 -25.57
CA LYS A 426 -41.87 -1.95 -26.27
C LYS A 426 -42.26 -3.32 -25.71
N LEU A 427 -42.55 -3.41 -24.42
CA LEU A 427 -42.99 -4.63 -23.75
C LEU A 427 -44.51 -4.87 -23.86
N GLY A 428 -45.26 -3.99 -24.54
CA GLY A 428 -46.70 -4.11 -24.67
C GLY A 428 -47.47 -3.95 -23.36
N ARG A 429 -46.91 -3.21 -22.39
CA ARG A 429 -47.60 -2.90 -21.13
C ARG A 429 -48.47 -1.67 -21.25
N GLN A 430 -49.61 -1.72 -20.57
CA GLN A 430 -50.46 -0.55 -20.36
C GLN A 430 -50.14 0.03 -18.99
N SER A 431 -49.31 1.07 -18.99
CA SER A 431 -48.87 1.75 -17.78
C SER A 431 -49.16 3.24 -17.79
N GLU A 432 -49.38 3.77 -16.59
CA GLU A 432 -49.62 5.17 -16.29
C GLU A 432 -48.52 5.64 -15.33
N TRP A 433 -47.98 6.82 -15.63
CA TRP A 433 -46.86 7.41 -14.89
C TRP A 433 -47.22 8.83 -14.46
N GLU A 434 -47.42 9.04 -13.17
CA GLU A 434 -47.76 10.34 -12.59
C GLU A 434 -46.58 10.86 -11.77
N LEU A 435 -46.26 12.15 -11.90
CA LEU A 435 -45.14 12.78 -11.21
C LEU A 435 -45.68 13.84 -10.24
N PHE A 436 -45.35 13.69 -8.97
CA PHE A 436 -45.76 14.54 -7.86
C PHE A 436 -44.51 15.03 -7.12
N ASN A 437 -44.03 16.23 -7.43
CA ASN A 437 -42.78 16.78 -6.88
C ASN A 437 -41.61 15.78 -7.00
N ASN A 438 -41.17 15.21 -5.88
CA ASN A 438 -40.09 14.23 -5.78
C ASN A 438 -40.57 12.77 -5.79
N THR A 439 -41.82 12.53 -6.20
CA THR A 439 -42.43 11.20 -6.23
C THR A 439 -42.92 10.86 -7.61
N ILE A 440 -42.70 9.62 -8.05
CA ILE A 440 -43.38 9.03 -9.20
C ILE A 440 -44.36 7.97 -8.69
N GLN A 441 -45.60 8.05 -9.15
CA GLN A 441 -46.56 6.95 -9.04
C GLN A 441 -46.62 6.21 -10.39
N TYR A 442 -46.34 4.91 -10.33
CA TYR A 442 -46.32 4.02 -11.48
C TYR A 442 -47.42 2.97 -11.33
N THR A 443 -48.34 2.94 -12.29
CA THR A 443 -49.49 2.04 -12.29
C THR A 443 -49.48 1.18 -13.54
N VAL A 444 -49.70 -0.14 -13.41
CA VAL A 444 -49.80 -1.07 -14.54
C VAL A 444 -51.10 -1.83 -14.49
N ARG A 445 -51.95 -1.65 -15.49
CA ARG A 445 -53.25 -2.35 -15.60
C ARG A 445 -53.17 -3.62 -16.42
N LYS A 446 -52.26 -3.68 -17.40
CA LYS A 446 -52.04 -4.85 -18.24
C LYS A 446 -50.56 -5.11 -18.44
N CYS A 447 -50.12 -6.30 -18.04
CA CYS A 447 -48.73 -6.71 -18.09
C CYS A 447 -48.60 -8.12 -18.70
N PRO A 448 -47.92 -8.30 -19.85
CA PRO A 448 -47.79 -9.61 -20.50
C PRO A 448 -47.05 -10.67 -19.66
N ILE A 449 -46.26 -10.23 -18.67
CA ILE A 449 -45.48 -11.13 -17.79
C ILE A 449 -46.12 -11.36 -16.41
N SER A 450 -47.33 -10.82 -16.17
CA SER A 450 -48.00 -10.92 -14.85
C SER A 450 -48.30 -12.36 -14.40
N GLY A 451 -48.50 -13.29 -15.35
CA GLY A 451 -48.73 -14.71 -15.07
C GLY A 451 -47.49 -15.50 -14.65
N ASN A 452 -46.30 -14.87 -14.61
CA ASN A 452 -45.07 -15.52 -14.17
C ASN A 452 -44.40 -14.70 -13.06
N ALA A 453 -44.45 -15.23 -11.83
CA ALA A 453 -43.90 -14.56 -10.65
C ALA A 453 -42.38 -14.27 -10.79
N GLU A 454 -41.61 -15.20 -11.33
CA GLU A 454 -40.15 -15.04 -11.49
C GLU A 454 -39.81 -13.89 -12.46
N LEU A 455 -40.52 -13.80 -13.59
CA LEU A 455 -40.38 -12.68 -14.53
C LEU A 455 -40.80 -11.35 -13.90
N CYS A 456 -41.87 -11.35 -13.09
CA CYS A 456 -42.28 -10.17 -12.33
C CYS A 456 -41.18 -9.73 -11.33
N HIS A 457 -40.55 -10.69 -10.65
CA HIS A 457 -39.42 -10.44 -9.76
C HIS A 457 -38.19 -9.90 -10.49
N ILE A 458 -37.82 -10.44 -11.66
CA ILE A 458 -36.73 -9.89 -12.49
C ILE A 458 -37.03 -8.44 -12.80
N HIS A 459 -38.23 -8.16 -13.29
CA HIS A 459 -38.63 -6.82 -13.69
C HIS A 459 -38.62 -5.81 -12.53
N ARG A 460 -39.08 -6.20 -11.34
CA ARG A 460 -38.95 -5.37 -10.13
C ARG A 460 -37.50 -5.03 -9.83
N ASN A 461 -36.59 -5.98 -10.03
CA ASN A 461 -35.16 -5.75 -9.81
C ASN A 461 -34.51 -4.93 -10.92
N VAL A 462 -35.05 -4.92 -12.15
CA VAL A 462 -34.70 -3.94 -13.21
C VAL A 462 -34.94 -2.52 -12.71
N PHE A 463 -36.12 -2.25 -12.15
CA PHE A 463 -36.41 -0.94 -11.55
C PHE A 463 -35.42 -0.57 -10.44
N ARG A 464 -35.17 -1.50 -9.50
CA ARG A 464 -34.24 -1.25 -8.39
C ARG A 464 -32.82 -0.99 -8.88
N GLY A 465 -32.33 -1.75 -9.87
CA GLY A 465 -31.00 -1.56 -10.44
C GLY A 465 -30.86 -0.20 -11.14
N ALA A 466 -31.87 0.16 -11.94
CA ALA A 466 -31.92 1.46 -12.60
C ALA A 466 -31.96 2.61 -11.59
N LEU A 467 -32.86 2.56 -10.60
CA LEU A 467 -32.95 3.59 -9.55
C LEU A 467 -31.64 3.74 -8.75
N ALA A 468 -31.02 2.61 -8.38
CA ALA A 468 -29.78 2.61 -7.62
C ALA A 468 -28.61 3.24 -8.40
N TYR A 469 -28.58 3.04 -9.72
CA TYR A 469 -27.58 3.65 -10.61
C TYR A 469 -27.89 5.13 -10.85
N THR A 470 -29.15 5.45 -11.16
CA THR A 470 -29.60 6.79 -11.51
C THR A 470 -29.54 7.80 -10.36
N PHE A 471 -29.94 7.39 -9.16
CA PHE A 471 -30.09 8.29 -8.01
C PHE A 471 -29.11 7.95 -6.87
N GLU A 472 -28.14 7.07 -7.11
CA GLU A 472 -27.07 6.68 -6.18
C GLU A 472 -27.56 6.17 -4.81
N GLY A 473 -28.81 5.70 -4.72
CA GLY A 473 -29.44 5.26 -3.47
C GLY A 473 -30.27 6.32 -2.75
N ARG A 474 -30.46 7.51 -3.36
CA ARG A 474 -31.41 8.53 -2.90
C ARG A 474 -32.86 8.27 -3.31
N ALA A 475 -33.15 7.17 -3.99
CA ALA A 475 -34.49 6.79 -4.40
C ALA A 475 -34.99 5.57 -3.63
N GLU A 476 -36.17 5.68 -3.03
CA GLU A 476 -36.88 4.59 -2.35
C GLU A 476 -38.03 4.10 -3.22
N LEU A 477 -38.17 2.77 -3.34
CA LEU A 477 -39.23 2.12 -4.11
C LEU A 477 -40.18 1.40 -3.14
N GLU A 478 -41.40 1.90 -3.03
CA GLU A 478 -42.49 1.34 -2.26
C GLU A 478 -43.46 0.60 -3.20
N ILE A 479 -43.82 -0.64 -2.87
CA ILE A 479 -44.79 -1.42 -3.64
C ILE A 479 -46.09 -1.47 -2.86
N ILE A 480 -47.17 -1.02 -3.50
CA ILE A 480 -48.49 -0.93 -2.89
C ILE A 480 -49.37 -2.10 -3.34
N LYS A 481 -49.39 -2.38 -4.66
CA LYS A 481 -50.21 -3.45 -5.26
C LYS A 481 -49.46 -4.20 -6.35
N LEU A 482 -49.78 -5.47 -6.56
CA LEU A 482 -49.17 -6.33 -7.57
C LEU A 482 -50.20 -7.27 -8.22
N LEU A 483 -50.27 -7.23 -9.56
CA LEU A 483 -51.01 -8.21 -10.37
C LEU A 483 -50.60 -9.66 -10.05
N SER A 484 -49.32 -9.91 -9.73
CA SER A 484 -48.82 -11.24 -9.35
C SER A 484 -49.36 -11.74 -8.01
N HIS A 485 -49.93 -10.87 -7.19
CA HIS A 485 -50.60 -11.19 -5.92
C HIS A 485 -52.13 -11.17 -6.05
N ASN A 486 -52.65 -11.22 -7.29
CA ASN A 486 -54.08 -11.14 -7.64
C ASN A 486 -54.74 -9.78 -7.34
N ASP A 487 -53.98 -8.70 -7.22
CA ASP A 487 -54.55 -7.35 -7.25
C ASP A 487 -55.06 -7.00 -8.67
N GLU A 488 -55.98 -6.04 -8.78
CA GLU A 488 -56.53 -5.60 -10.08
C GLU A 488 -55.51 -4.85 -10.96
N TYR A 489 -54.44 -4.33 -10.35
CA TYR A 489 -53.38 -3.59 -11.03
C TYR A 489 -52.09 -3.59 -10.17
N CYS A 490 -50.93 -3.32 -10.78
CA CYS A 490 -49.71 -3.05 -10.04
C CYS A 490 -49.63 -1.56 -9.70
N GLU A 491 -49.23 -1.21 -8.49
CA GLU A 491 -48.99 0.17 -8.06
C GLU A 491 -47.67 0.24 -7.30
N VAL A 492 -46.78 1.11 -7.77
CA VAL A 492 -45.45 1.35 -7.20
C VAL A 492 -45.26 2.85 -7.03
N ARG A 493 -44.73 3.27 -5.87
CA ARG A 493 -44.29 4.64 -5.64
C ARG A 493 -42.77 4.70 -5.55
N ILE A 494 -42.20 5.68 -6.22
CA ILE A 494 -40.77 5.95 -6.20
C ILE A 494 -40.58 7.33 -5.60
N HIS A 495 -39.93 7.41 -4.45
CA HIS A 495 -39.66 8.66 -3.74
C HIS A 495 -38.17 8.98 -3.81
N VAL A 496 -37.81 10.14 -4.38
CA VAL A 496 -36.43 10.62 -4.37
C VAL A 496 -36.22 11.59 -3.22
N ILE A 497 -35.32 11.21 -2.32
CA ILE A 497 -34.85 12.04 -1.23
C ILE A 497 -33.93 13.11 -1.85
N PRO A 498 -34.19 14.41 -1.59
CA PRO A 498 -33.38 15.49 -2.14
C PRO A 498 -31.88 15.37 -1.81
#